data_AF-A0A4Z1IBJ8-F1
#
_entry.id   AF-A0A4Z1IBJ8-F1
#
_cell.length_a   1.000
_cell.length_b   1.000
_cell.length_c   1.000
_cell.angle_alpha   90.00
_cell.angle_beta   90.00
_cell.angle_gamma   90.00
#
_symmetry.space_group_name_H-M   'P 1'
#
loop_
_entity.id
_entity.type
_entity.pdbx_description
1 polymer ?
#
loop_
_entity_poly.entity_id
_entity_poly.type
_entity_poly.pdbx_seq_one_letter_code
_entity_poly.pdbx_strand_id
1 'polypeptide(L)'
;MADGLNDQRTARVADLLSDFRTLQYYIAAAPTDPSNMDDYYTEGYAALRQCSLDGQHILNCAAETRVPRVRGGADEQSKAELQQVLLDAFSRRHEAQKIYLRQGAAQRWISYRDQVLQGQRPHTGHTDQLNACDVQLRAELVSITDEAIYSDLRSSDYGMGRWTQEDPSLRHVQRWVRARR
;
A
#
# COMPACT_ATOMS: atom_id res chain seq x y z
N MET A 1 34.08 12.22 -4.47
CA MET A 1 34.48 11.49 -3.25
C MET A 1 33.18 10.98 -2.67
N ALA A 2 33.14 9.69 -2.35
CA ALA A 2 31.95 9.07 -1.77
C ALA A 2 31.53 9.81 -0.50
N ASP A 3 30.24 10.08 -0.35
CA ASP A 3 29.69 10.84 0.78
C ASP A 3 29.63 10.04 2.10
N GLY A 4 30.02 8.76 2.07
CA GLY A 4 30.04 7.89 3.24
C GLY A 4 28.65 7.50 3.74
N LEU A 5 27.59 7.70 2.95
CA LEU A 5 26.20 7.45 3.36
C LEU A 5 25.61 6.12 2.86
N ASN A 6 26.42 5.27 2.21
CA ASN A 6 25.94 4.03 1.61
C ASN A 6 25.41 3.02 2.66
N ASP A 7 25.97 3.01 3.86
CA ASP A 7 25.49 2.15 4.95
C ASP A 7 24.10 2.59 5.43
N GLN A 8 23.87 3.90 5.55
CA GLN A 8 22.56 4.47 5.90
C GLN A 8 21.53 4.19 4.81
N ARG A 9 21.89 4.31 3.52
CA ARG A 9 21.02 3.94 2.39
C ARG A 9 20.66 2.46 2.43
N THR A 10 21.64 1.60 2.71
CA THR A 10 21.41 0.16 2.83
C THR A 10 20.45 -0.16 3.97
N ALA A 11 20.65 0.43 5.14
CA ALA A 11 19.75 0.26 6.29
C ALA A 11 18.33 0.74 5.98
N ARG A 12 18.19 1.91 5.32
CA ARG A 12 16.88 2.44 4.94
C ARG A 12 16.15 1.59 3.91
N VAL A 13 16.86 1.04 2.93
CA VAL A 13 16.29 0.06 2.00
C VAL A 13 15.79 -1.17 2.75
N ALA A 14 16.55 -1.68 3.71
CA ALA A 14 16.15 -2.83 4.52
C ALA A 14 14.89 -2.55 5.34
N ASP A 15 14.78 -1.38 5.97
CA ASP A 15 13.58 -0.95 6.70
C ASP A 15 12.33 -0.96 5.79
N LEU A 16 12.45 -0.36 4.60
CA LEU A 16 11.33 -0.26 3.66
C LEU A 16 10.88 -1.63 3.15
N LEU A 17 11.84 -2.51 2.82
CA LEU A 17 11.54 -3.87 2.38
C LEU A 17 10.93 -4.72 3.50
N SER A 18 11.34 -4.50 4.75
CA SER A 18 10.74 -5.16 5.91
C SER A 18 9.28 -4.74 6.09
N ASP A 19 8.99 -3.43 6.05
CA ASP A 19 7.63 -2.91 6.12
C ASP A 19 6.76 -3.42 4.96
N PHE A 20 7.29 -3.41 3.74
CA PHE A 20 6.59 -3.92 2.56
C PHE A 20 6.25 -5.41 2.73
N ARG A 21 7.17 -6.24 3.23
CA ARG A 21 6.92 -7.66 3.50
C ARG A 21 5.80 -7.87 4.53
N THR A 22 5.77 -7.04 5.57
CA THR A 22 4.68 -7.06 6.56
C THR A 22 3.33 -6.73 5.91
N LEU A 23 3.28 -5.70 5.06
CA LEU A 23 2.06 -5.35 4.32
C LEU A 23 1.61 -6.47 3.38
N GLN A 24 2.54 -7.11 2.67
CA GLN A 24 2.24 -8.26 1.81
C GLN A 24 1.55 -9.39 2.57
N TYR A 25 2.05 -9.72 3.77
CA TYR A 25 1.46 -10.74 4.61
C TYR A 25 -0.01 -10.42 4.95
N TYR A 26 -0.30 -9.18 5.35
CA TYR A 26 -1.66 -8.78 5.68
C TYR A 26 -2.59 -8.67 4.47
N ILE A 27 -2.06 -8.27 3.32
CA ILE A 27 -2.84 -8.21 2.08
C ILE A 27 -3.22 -9.62 1.62
N ALA A 28 -2.27 -10.55 1.65
CA ALA A 28 -2.51 -11.94 1.24
C ALA A 28 -3.44 -12.71 2.19
N ALA A 29 -3.49 -12.34 3.47
CA ALA A 29 -4.31 -13.00 4.48
C ALA A 29 -5.79 -12.56 4.47
N ALA A 30 -6.16 -11.54 3.68
CA ALA A 30 -7.51 -11.00 3.70
C ALA A 30 -8.53 -11.93 3.02
N PRO A 31 -9.70 -12.17 3.64
CA PRO A 31 -10.74 -12.96 3.01
C PRO A 31 -11.35 -12.21 1.84
N THR A 32 -11.34 -12.81 0.66
CA THR A 32 -11.88 -12.23 -0.58
C THR A 32 -13.30 -12.71 -0.91
N ASP A 33 -13.70 -13.83 -0.33
CA ASP A 33 -14.97 -14.48 -0.59
C ASP A 33 -15.88 -14.40 0.63
N PRO A 34 -17.16 -14.05 0.45
CA PRO A 34 -18.12 -14.05 1.53
C PRO A 34 -18.48 -15.48 1.96
N SER A 35 -18.93 -15.63 3.20
CA SER A 35 -19.58 -16.85 3.65
C SER A 35 -20.93 -17.09 2.96
N ASN A 36 -21.64 -16.00 2.62
CA ASN A 36 -22.88 -16.03 1.85
C ASN A 36 -22.65 -15.46 0.44
N MET A 37 -22.90 -16.27 -0.59
CA MET A 37 -22.72 -15.86 -1.98
C MET A 37 -23.66 -14.74 -2.44
N ASP A 38 -24.77 -14.48 -1.72
CA ASP A 38 -25.61 -13.31 -1.97
C ASP A 38 -24.83 -11.99 -1.79
N ASP A 39 -23.77 -12.00 -0.97
CA ASP A 39 -22.91 -10.83 -0.72
C ASP A 39 -21.78 -10.69 -1.75
N TYR A 40 -21.62 -11.64 -2.67
CA TYR A 40 -20.46 -11.69 -3.57
C TYR A 40 -20.30 -10.39 -4.38
N TYR A 41 -21.39 -9.83 -4.90
CA TYR A 41 -21.38 -8.62 -5.72
C TYR A 41 -21.52 -7.33 -4.92
N THR A 42 -21.52 -7.38 -3.59
CA THR A 42 -21.58 -6.18 -2.77
C THR A 42 -20.27 -5.40 -2.80
N GLU A 43 -20.35 -4.10 -2.55
CA GLU A 43 -19.26 -3.16 -2.77
C GLU A 43 -18.01 -3.49 -1.95
N GLY A 44 -18.17 -3.88 -0.67
CA GLY A 44 -17.03 -4.24 0.17
C GLY A 44 -16.31 -5.50 -0.30
N TYR A 45 -17.02 -6.56 -0.69
CA TYR A 45 -16.40 -7.76 -1.22
C TYR A 45 -15.76 -7.54 -2.60
N ALA A 46 -16.37 -6.71 -3.45
CA ALA A 46 -15.74 -6.28 -4.69
C ALA A 46 -14.43 -5.51 -4.43
N ALA A 47 -14.41 -4.61 -3.46
CA ALA A 47 -13.21 -3.88 -3.07
C ALA A 47 -12.11 -4.81 -2.52
N LEU A 48 -12.44 -5.82 -1.71
CA LEU A 48 -11.47 -6.80 -1.20
C LEU A 48 -10.84 -7.62 -2.32
N ARG A 49 -11.64 -8.11 -3.27
CA ARG A 49 -11.11 -8.82 -4.43
C ARG A 49 -10.19 -7.94 -5.26
N GLN A 50 -10.56 -6.67 -5.46
CA GLN A 50 -9.66 -5.72 -6.15
C GLN A 50 -8.35 -5.54 -5.37
N CYS A 51 -8.40 -5.42 -4.04
CA CYS A 51 -7.19 -5.31 -3.22
C CYS A 51 -6.30 -6.56 -3.33
N SER A 52 -6.87 -7.76 -3.41
CA SER A 52 -6.14 -9.00 -3.62
C SER A 52 -5.45 -9.04 -4.99
N LEU A 53 -6.16 -8.65 -6.06
CA LEU A 53 -5.57 -8.54 -7.40
C LEU A 53 -4.44 -7.50 -7.46
N ASP A 54 -4.66 -6.33 -6.87
CA ASP A 54 -3.65 -5.26 -6.79
C ASP A 54 -2.42 -5.73 -5.99
N GLY A 55 -2.64 -6.45 -4.89
CA GLY A 55 -1.58 -7.02 -4.06
C GLY A 55 -0.73 -8.02 -4.84
N GLN A 56 -1.37 -8.91 -5.60
CA GLN A 56 -0.69 -9.86 -6.47
C GLN A 56 0.06 -9.15 -7.60
N HIS A 57 -0.49 -8.07 -8.15
CA HIS A 57 0.17 -7.28 -9.19
C HIS A 57 1.48 -6.66 -8.67
N ILE A 58 1.50 -6.09 -7.47
CA ILE A 58 2.73 -5.52 -6.90
C ILE A 58 3.81 -6.59 -6.67
N LEU A 59 3.42 -7.83 -6.32
CA LEU A 59 4.32 -8.97 -6.21
C LEU A 59 4.95 -9.37 -7.55
N ASN A 60 4.12 -9.39 -8.60
CA ASN A 60 4.53 -9.79 -9.94
C ASN A 60 5.35 -8.70 -10.67
N CYS A 61 5.22 -7.44 -10.25
CA CYS A 61 5.98 -6.34 -10.81
C CYS A 61 7.47 -6.50 -10.46
N ALA A 62 8.31 -6.74 -11.47
CA ALA A 62 9.75 -6.91 -11.29
C ALA A 62 10.42 -5.63 -10.75
N ALA A 63 11.40 -5.77 -9.86
CA ALA A 63 12.20 -4.64 -9.40
C ALA A 63 13.12 -4.16 -10.53
N GLU A 64 13.06 -2.87 -10.86
CA GLU A 64 14.00 -2.30 -11.84
C GLU A 64 15.20 -1.71 -11.13
N THR A 65 16.26 -2.50 -11.04
CA THR A 65 17.53 -2.12 -10.40
C THR A 65 18.58 -1.64 -11.41
N ARG A 66 18.19 -1.43 -12.68
CA ARG A 66 19.12 -1.04 -13.73
C ARG A 66 19.57 0.41 -13.53
N VAL A 67 20.86 0.58 -13.28
CA VAL A 67 21.50 1.90 -13.18
C VAL A 67 22.64 1.97 -14.21
N PRO A 68 22.64 2.98 -15.12
CA PRO A 68 23.76 3.19 -16.03
C PRO A 68 25.07 3.44 -15.28
N ARG A 69 26.20 3.05 -15.88
CA ARG A 69 27.52 3.23 -15.25
C ARG A 69 27.79 4.71 -14.99
N VAL A 70 27.99 5.07 -13.73
CA VAL A 70 28.28 6.46 -13.32
C VAL A 70 29.78 6.74 -13.32
N ARG A 71 30.13 8.02 -13.41
CA ARG A 71 31.50 8.50 -13.22
C ARG A 71 31.79 8.59 -11.71
N GLY A 72 33.02 8.28 -11.29
CA GLY A 72 33.45 8.47 -9.89
C GLY A 72 33.82 7.19 -9.12
N GLY A 73 33.90 6.05 -9.79
CA GLY A 73 34.39 4.80 -9.19
C GLY A 73 33.29 3.93 -8.58
N ALA A 74 33.68 2.92 -7.83
CA ALA A 74 32.76 1.91 -7.29
C ALA A 74 31.76 2.50 -6.28
N ASP A 75 32.19 3.38 -5.38
CA ASP A 75 31.32 3.92 -4.34
C ASP A 75 30.19 4.80 -4.89
N GLU A 76 30.48 5.61 -5.92
CA GLU A 76 29.46 6.42 -6.60
C GLU A 76 28.48 5.53 -7.39
N GLN A 77 28.97 4.42 -7.95
CA GLN A 77 28.13 3.41 -8.59
C GLN A 77 27.20 2.75 -7.56
N SER A 78 27.72 2.34 -6.41
CA SER A 78 26.92 1.77 -5.32
C SER A 78 25.89 2.75 -4.79
N LYS A 79 26.25 4.04 -4.66
CA LYS A 79 25.30 5.09 -4.30
C LYS A 79 24.14 5.18 -5.31
N ALA A 80 24.45 5.22 -6.60
CA ALA A 80 23.44 5.33 -7.65
C ALA A 80 22.51 4.11 -7.68
N GLU A 81 23.06 2.90 -7.48
CA GLU A 81 22.29 1.66 -7.32
C GLU A 81 21.38 1.70 -6.09
N LEU A 82 21.92 2.09 -4.94
CA LEU A 82 21.14 2.18 -3.70
C LEU A 82 20.01 3.21 -3.80
N GLN A 83 20.21 4.34 -4.47
CA GLN A 83 19.15 5.34 -4.69
C GLN A 83 18.04 4.81 -5.60
N GLN A 84 18.38 4.02 -6.61
CA GLN A 84 17.38 3.35 -7.47
C GLN A 84 16.58 2.31 -6.68
N VAL A 85 17.26 1.47 -5.88
CA VAL A 85 16.60 0.47 -5.03
C VAL A 85 15.73 1.15 -3.95
N LEU A 86 16.20 2.26 -3.38
CA LEU A 86 15.44 3.06 -2.42
C LEU A 86 14.13 3.56 -3.03
N LEU A 87 14.17 4.10 -4.25
CA LEU A 87 12.97 4.53 -4.97
C LEU A 87 11.99 3.37 -5.20
N ASP A 88 12.49 2.20 -5.63
CA ASP A 88 11.65 1.02 -5.86
C ASP A 88 11.01 0.52 -4.55
N ALA A 89 11.80 0.33 -3.50
CA ALA A 89 11.35 -0.15 -2.21
C ALA A 89 10.32 0.81 -1.58
N PHE A 90 10.58 2.12 -1.62
CA PHE A 90 9.64 3.12 -1.12
C PHE A 90 8.33 3.09 -1.91
N SER A 91 8.40 2.99 -3.24
CA SER A 91 7.21 2.97 -4.09
C SER A 91 6.36 1.71 -3.84
N ARG A 92 6.99 0.55 -3.66
CA ARG A 92 6.29 -0.70 -3.31
C ARG A 92 5.60 -0.60 -1.95
N ARG A 93 6.28 -0.07 -0.93
CA ARG A 93 5.69 0.15 0.39
C ARG A 93 4.50 1.11 0.32
N HIS A 94 4.62 2.20 -0.45
CA HIS A 94 3.54 3.19 -0.64
C HIS A 94 2.30 2.56 -1.28
N GLU A 95 2.46 1.85 -2.40
CA GLU A 95 1.33 1.17 -3.06
C GLU A 95 0.74 0.05 -2.19
N ALA A 96 1.57 -0.72 -1.47
CA ALA A 96 1.09 -1.72 -0.54
C ALA A 96 0.30 -1.11 0.62
N GLN A 97 0.75 0.03 1.16
CA GLN A 97 0.03 0.76 2.21
C GLN A 97 -1.35 1.20 1.70
N LYS A 98 -1.43 1.67 0.46
CA LYS A 98 -2.69 2.05 -0.19
C LYS A 98 -3.67 0.87 -0.26
N ILE A 99 -3.20 -0.29 -0.72
CA ILE A 99 -4.02 -1.50 -0.80
C ILE A 99 -4.47 -1.92 0.60
N TYR A 100 -3.55 -1.94 1.56
CA TYR A 100 -3.84 -2.31 2.95
C TYR A 100 -4.92 -1.42 3.58
N LEU A 101 -4.87 -0.10 3.35
CA LEU A 101 -5.89 0.83 3.84
C LEU A 101 -7.26 0.59 3.17
N ARG A 102 -7.28 0.36 1.85
CA ARG A 102 -8.51 0.06 1.10
C ARG A 102 -9.13 -1.25 1.56
N GLN A 103 -8.31 -2.27 1.79
CA GLN A 103 -8.72 -3.53 2.41
C GLN A 103 -9.32 -3.30 3.80
N GLY A 104 -8.68 -2.51 4.65
CA GLY A 104 -9.18 -2.19 5.98
C GLY A 104 -10.55 -1.49 5.95
N ALA A 105 -10.77 -0.58 5.00
CA ALA A 105 -12.08 0.06 4.80
C ALA A 105 -13.16 -0.96 4.41
N ALA A 106 -12.84 -1.89 3.50
CA ALA A 106 -13.77 -2.94 3.11
C ALA A 106 -14.05 -3.94 4.24
N GLN A 107 -13.06 -4.30 5.07
CA GLN A 107 -13.25 -5.15 6.25
C GLN A 107 -14.14 -4.49 7.30
N ARG A 108 -14.00 -3.17 7.51
CA ARG A 108 -14.91 -2.40 8.37
C ARG A 108 -16.33 -2.39 7.81
N TRP A 109 -16.48 -2.19 6.50
CA TRP A 109 -17.78 -2.27 5.84
C TRP A 109 -18.46 -3.63 6.07
N ILE A 110 -17.73 -4.75 5.93
CA ILE A 110 -18.27 -6.09 6.22
C ILE A 110 -18.74 -6.16 7.69
N SER A 111 -17.89 -5.70 8.61
CA SER A 111 -18.20 -5.72 10.04
C SER A 111 -19.47 -4.93 10.38
N TYR A 112 -19.66 -3.74 9.79
CA TYR A 112 -20.87 -2.94 9.98
C TYR A 112 -22.09 -3.58 9.34
N ARG A 113 -21.92 -4.14 8.14
CA ARG A 113 -22.99 -4.86 7.46
C ARG A 113 -23.47 -6.06 8.28
N ASP A 114 -22.56 -6.84 8.84
CA ASP A 114 -22.89 -7.98 9.70
C ASP A 114 -23.63 -7.55 10.96
N GLN A 115 -23.27 -6.39 11.54
CA GLN A 115 -23.98 -5.81 12.69
C GLN A 115 -25.40 -5.36 12.35
N VAL A 116 -25.61 -4.80 11.16
CA VAL A 116 -26.94 -4.41 10.67
C VAL A 116 -27.81 -5.64 10.44
N LEU A 117 -27.24 -6.68 9.81
CA LEU A 117 -27.99 -7.88 9.44
C LEU A 117 -28.23 -8.84 10.60
N GLN A 118 -27.32 -8.91 11.58
CA GLN A 118 -27.41 -9.85 12.71
C GLN A 118 -27.64 -11.31 12.28
N GLY A 119 -27.05 -11.71 11.15
CA GLY A 119 -27.23 -13.05 10.55
C GLY A 119 -28.52 -13.24 9.73
N GLN A 120 -29.37 -12.22 9.64
CA GLN A 120 -30.56 -12.24 8.77
C GLN A 120 -30.20 -11.86 7.34
N ARG A 121 -31.10 -12.15 6.40
CA ARG A 121 -30.97 -11.66 5.02
C ARG A 121 -31.36 -10.18 4.92
N PRO A 122 -30.78 -9.42 3.96
CA PRO A 122 -31.22 -8.07 3.66
C PRO A 122 -32.72 -8.03 3.34
N HIS A 123 -33.43 -7.08 3.95
CA HIS A 123 -34.84 -6.82 3.68
C HIS A 123 -35.13 -5.32 3.83
N THR A 124 -36.36 -4.89 3.52
CA THR A 124 -36.76 -3.48 3.50
C THR A 124 -36.40 -2.74 4.79
N GLY A 125 -36.61 -3.36 5.95
CA GLY A 125 -36.23 -2.80 7.26
C GLY A 125 -34.73 -2.49 7.47
N HIS A 126 -33.82 -3.07 6.68
CA HIS A 126 -32.36 -2.81 6.76
C HIS A 126 -31.87 -1.82 5.71
N THR A 127 -32.72 -1.40 4.77
CA THR A 127 -32.28 -0.71 3.54
C THR A 127 -31.50 0.57 3.84
N ASP A 128 -32.00 1.44 4.72
CA ASP A 128 -31.35 2.71 5.03
C ASP A 128 -30.01 2.52 5.74
N GLN A 129 -29.91 1.54 6.63
CA GLN A 129 -28.68 1.23 7.36
C GLN A 129 -27.61 0.63 6.44
N LEU A 130 -28.01 -0.27 5.53
CA LEU A 130 -27.09 -0.84 4.54
C LEU A 130 -26.59 0.21 3.55
N ASN A 131 -27.47 1.11 3.10
CA ASN A 131 -27.08 2.25 2.29
C ASN A 131 -26.07 3.16 3.03
N ALA A 132 -26.26 3.35 4.34
CA ALA A 132 -25.30 4.11 5.15
C ALA A 132 -23.93 3.43 5.21
N CYS A 133 -23.86 2.10 5.29
CA CYS A 133 -22.60 1.37 5.19
C CYS A 133 -21.90 1.65 3.85
N ASP A 134 -22.61 1.57 2.72
CA ASP A 134 -22.04 1.82 1.39
C ASP A 134 -21.52 3.27 1.25
N VAL A 135 -22.28 4.25 1.74
CA VAL A 135 -21.87 5.65 1.74
C VAL A 135 -20.60 5.85 2.57
N GLN A 136 -20.53 5.23 3.76
CA GLN A 136 -19.34 5.29 4.60
C GLN A 136 -18.12 4.66 3.91
N LEU A 137 -18.27 3.48 3.29
CA LEU A 137 -17.19 2.83 2.55
C LEU A 137 -16.65 3.74 1.46
N ARG A 138 -17.52 4.36 0.65
CA ARG A 138 -17.12 5.29 -0.40
C ARG A 138 -16.38 6.50 0.16
N ALA A 139 -16.87 7.07 1.26
CA ALA A 139 -16.21 8.19 1.92
C ALA A 139 -14.80 7.81 2.42
N GLU A 140 -14.64 6.64 3.04
CA GLU A 140 -13.34 6.12 3.46
C GLU A 140 -12.42 5.90 2.25
N LEU A 141 -12.89 5.24 1.19
CA LEU A 141 -12.09 4.97 0.00
C LEU A 141 -11.63 6.25 -0.72
N VAL A 142 -12.46 7.29 -0.75
CA VAL A 142 -12.09 8.60 -1.32
C VAL A 142 -11.05 9.33 -0.47
N SER A 143 -11.09 9.14 0.85
CA SER A 143 -10.11 9.76 1.77
C SER A 143 -8.70 9.16 1.66
N ILE A 144 -8.58 7.94 1.13
CA ILE A 144 -7.30 7.25 0.94
C ILE A 144 -6.61 7.82 -0.32
N THR A 145 -5.91 8.94 -0.11
CA THR A 145 -5.15 9.66 -1.13
C THR A 145 -3.66 9.36 -1.05
N ASP A 146 -2.95 9.55 -2.16
CA ASP A 146 -1.50 9.34 -2.20
C ASP A 146 -0.76 10.31 -1.26
N GLU A 147 -1.27 11.54 -1.14
CA GLU A 147 -0.78 12.60 -0.26
C GLU A 147 -0.93 12.23 1.22
N ALA A 148 -2.11 11.75 1.63
CA ALA A 148 -2.35 11.31 3.00
C ALA A 148 -1.43 10.15 3.37
N ILE A 149 -1.36 9.12 2.51
CA ILE A 149 -0.47 7.96 2.71
C ILE A 149 0.99 8.39 2.83
N TYR A 150 1.45 9.26 1.92
CA TYR A 150 2.83 9.73 1.94
C TYR A 150 3.15 10.50 3.23
N SER A 151 2.24 11.38 3.67
CA SER A 151 2.38 12.12 4.91
C SER A 151 2.43 11.20 6.14
N ASP A 152 1.55 10.20 6.19
CA ASP A 152 1.47 9.27 7.32
C ASP A 152 2.69 8.36 7.40
N LEU A 153 3.13 7.79 6.28
CA LEU A 153 4.33 6.96 6.22
C LEU A 153 5.57 7.76 6.66
N ARG A 154 5.69 8.99 6.16
CA ARG A 154 6.80 9.87 6.51
C ARG A 154 6.79 10.22 8.00
N SER A 155 5.63 10.57 8.54
CA SER A 155 5.46 10.89 9.97
C SER A 155 5.78 9.69 10.87
N SER A 156 5.35 8.49 10.45
CA SER A 156 5.67 7.23 11.12
C SER A 156 7.18 6.96 11.14
N ASP A 157 7.85 7.09 9.99
CA ASP A 157 9.31 6.87 9.90
C ASP A 157 10.09 7.88 10.74
N TYR A 158 9.67 9.16 10.78
CA TYR A 158 10.24 10.15 11.68
C TYR A 158 10.03 9.79 13.15
N GLY A 159 8.83 9.36 13.53
CA GLY A 159 8.52 8.91 14.89
C GLY A 159 9.34 7.69 15.32
N MET A 160 9.71 6.82 14.38
CA MET A 160 10.59 5.67 14.61
C MET A 160 12.08 6.00 14.60
N GLY A 161 12.47 7.26 14.33
CA GLY A 161 13.87 7.67 14.26
C GLY A 161 14.64 7.11 13.06
N ARG A 162 13.93 6.73 11.98
CA ARG A 162 14.56 6.18 10.76
C ARG A 162 15.27 7.28 9.96
N TRP A 163 16.27 6.88 9.17
CA TRP A 163 16.97 7.81 8.27
C TRP A 163 16.13 8.10 7.03
N THR A 164 15.59 9.32 6.92
CA THR A 164 14.63 9.73 5.87
C THR A 164 15.15 10.85 4.96
N GLN A 165 16.44 11.23 5.09
CA GLN A 165 16.99 12.40 4.39
C GLN A 165 16.96 12.27 2.87
N GLU A 166 17.09 11.06 2.33
CA GLU A 166 17.07 10.78 0.89
C GLU A 166 15.80 10.07 0.42
N ASP A 167 14.74 10.04 1.24
CA ASP A 167 13.49 9.44 0.81
C ASP A 167 12.94 10.16 -0.44
N PRO A 168 12.43 9.39 -1.42
CA PRO A 168 11.93 9.98 -2.65
C PRO A 168 10.70 10.87 -2.40
N SER A 169 10.57 11.94 -3.19
CA SER A 169 9.35 12.75 -3.21
C SER A 169 8.15 11.95 -3.71
N LEU A 170 6.94 12.31 -3.28
CA LEU A 170 5.70 11.70 -3.77
C LEU A 170 5.60 11.73 -5.30
N ARG A 171 6.04 12.83 -5.93
CA ARG A 171 6.06 12.95 -7.39
C ARG A 171 6.94 11.89 -8.05
N HIS A 172 8.09 11.57 -7.47
CA HIS A 172 8.96 10.51 -7.98
C HIS A 172 8.33 9.13 -7.81
N VAL A 173 7.70 8.87 -6.66
CA VAL A 173 6.95 7.63 -6.40
C VAL A 173 5.83 7.45 -7.42
N GLN A 174 4.97 8.46 -7.61
CA GLN A 174 3.87 8.38 -8.58
C GLN A 174 4.38 8.19 -10.01
N ARG A 175 5.47 8.85 -10.40
CA ARG A 175 6.09 8.64 -11.73
C ARG A 175 6.61 7.20 -11.87
N TRP A 176 7.24 6.68 -10.82
CA TRP A 176 7.77 5.33 -10.79
C TRP A 176 6.68 4.27 -10.95
N VAL A 177 5.59 4.40 -10.18
CA VAL A 177 4.43 3.50 -10.23
C VAL A 177 3.74 3.57 -11.60
N ARG A 178 3.50 4.77 -12.15
CA ARG A 178 2.84 4.94 -13.45
C ARG A 178 3.59 4.29 -14.61
N ALA A 179 4.92 4.25 -14.55
CA ALA A 179 5.72 3.57 -15.57
C ALA A 179 5.59 2.04 -15.54
N ARG A 180 4.86 1.48 -14.56
CA ARG A 180 4.78 0.05 -14.25
C ARG A 180 3.35 -0.50 -14.18
N ARG A 181 2.33 0.34 -14.40
CA ARG A 181 0.94 -0.09 -14.60
C ARG A 181 0.75 -0.58 -16.02
#